data_AF-A0A165C1B3-F1
#
_entry.id   AF-A0A165C1B3-F1
#
_cell.length_a   1.000
_cell.length_b   1.000
_cell.length_c   1.000
_cell.angle_alpha   90.00
_cell.angle_beta   90.00
_cell.angle_gamma   90.00
#
_symmetry.space_group_name_H-M   'P 1'
#
loop_
_entity.id
_entity.type
_entity.pdbx_description
1 polymer ?
#
loop_
_entity_poly.entity_id
_entity_poly.type
_entity_poly.pdbx_seq_one_letter_code
_entity_poly.pdbx_strand_id
1 'polypeptide(L)' 'MAIVKALREKFKDRPGAVAVTGSTGRAASLIGGQTLHSFAAIGLAKGTAKELANKIKYNETAVQRWMETEVLIIDESEF' A
#
# COMPACT_ATOMS: atom_id res chain seq x y z
N MET A 1 -10.59 8.61 -11.66
CA MET A 1 -10.43 8.58 -10.20
C MET A 1 -10.24 9.97 -9.62
N ALA A 2 -11.34 10.62 -9.19
CA ALA A 2 -11.27 11.96 -8.61
C ALA A 2 -10.57 11.98 -7.24
N ILE A 3 -10.83 10.96 -6.41
CA ILE A 3 -10.32 10.91 -5.03
C ILE A 3 -8.81 10.71 -4.95
N VAL A 4 -8.23 9.80 -5.74
CA VAL A 4 -6.78 9.58 -5.79
C VAL A 4 -6.05 10.85 -6.21
N LYS A 5 -6.56 11.56 -7.22
CA LYS A 5 -6.01 12.84 -7.66
C LYS A 5 -6.09 13.88 -6.54
N ALA A 6 -7.25 14.04 -5.92
CA ALA A 6 -7.44 15.01 -4.83
C ALA A 6 -6.50 14.75 -3.64
N LEU A 7 -6.32 13.48 -3.28
CA LEU A 7 -5.40 13.09 -2.21
C LEU A 7 -3.94 13.36 -2.59
N ARG A 8 -3.51 12.97 -3.80
CA ARG A 8 -2.15 13.28 -4.26
C ARG A 8 -1.86 14.78 -4.30
N GLU A 9 -2.83 15.61 -4.70
CA GLU A 9 -2.70 17.07 -4.64
C GLU A 9 -2.62 17.59 -3.20
N LYS A 10 -3.45 17.07 -2.30
CA LYS A 10 -3.43 17.44 -0.86
C LYS A 10 -2.10 17.10 -0.19
N PHE A 11 -1.48 15.99 -0.59
CA PHE A 11 -0.22 15.48 -0.05
C PHE A 11 0.97 15.70 -0.99
N LYS A 12 0.91 16.67 -1.91
CA LYS A 12 1.94 16.89 -2.94
C LYS A 12 3.36 17.05 -2.40
N ASP A 13 3.50 17.62 -1.19
CA ASP A 13 4.80 17.86 -0.54
C ASP A 13 5.32 16.60 0.19
N ARG A 14 4.51 15.54 0.26
CA ARG A 14 4.80 14.26 0.94
C ARG A 14 4.40 13.10 0.03
N PRO A 15 5.20 12.79 -1.01
CA PRO A 15 4.83 11.80 -2.03
C PRO A 15 4.60 10.39 -1.48
N GLY A 16 5.21 10.02 -0.34
CA GLY A 16 4.99 8.75 0.35
C GLY A 16 3.68 8.67 1.16
N ALA A 17 2.97 9.79 1.36
CA ALA A 17 1.79 9.84 2.24
C ALA A 17 0.55 9.14 1.66
N VAL A 18 0.47 8.93 0.35
CA VAL A 18 -0.68 8.29 -0.30
C VAL A 18 -0.25 6.99 -0.97
N ALA A 19 -0.59 5.87 -0.35
CA ALA A 19 -0.42 4.54 -0.91
C ALA A 19 -1.71 4.12 -1.64
N VAL A 20 -1.60 3.87 -2.95
CA VAL A 20 -2.71 3.38 -3.76
C VAL A 20 -2.53 1.89 -3.99
N THR A 21 -3.51 1.08 -3.58
CA THR A 21 -3.43 -0.37 -3.70
C THR A 21 -4.68 -1.01 -4.27
N GLY A 22 -4.51 -2.21 -4.82
CA GLY A 22 -5.61 -3.08 -5.26
C GLY A 22 -5.40 -4.53 -4.86
N SER A 23 -6.47 -5.34 -4.88
CA SER A 23 -6.40 -6.78 -4.58
C SER A 23 -5.65 -7.59 -5.65
N THR A 24 -5.74 -7.16 -6.91
CA THR A 24 -5.05 -7.78 -8.06
C THR A 24 -4.08 -6.81 -8.74
N GLY A 25 -3.08 -7.36 -9.45
CA GLY A 25 -2.11 -6.54 -10.18
C GLY A 25 -2.78 -5.66 -11.26
N ARG A 26 -3.81 -6.17 -11.92
CA ARG A 26 -4.54 -5.40 -12.94
C ARG A 26 -5.34 -4.24 -12.33
N ALA A 27 -6.04 -4.48 -11.22
CA ALA A 27 -6.79 -3.45 -10.51
C ALA A 27 -5.84 -2.34 -10.01
N ALA A 28 -4.76 -2.72 -9.35
CA ALA A 28 -3.76 -1.79 -8.85
C ALA A 28 -3.12 -0.96 -9.97
N SER A 29 -2.74 -1.58 -11.09
CA SER A 29 -2.14 -0.87 -12.23
C SER A 29 -3.10 0.13 -12.88
N LEU A 30 -4.40 -0.17 -12.94
CA LEU A 30 -5.42 0.71 -13.53
C LEU A 30 -5.52 2.05 -12.79
N ILE A 31 -5.22 2.05 -11.49
CA ILE A 31 -5.33 3.21 -10.61
C ILE A 31 -3.96 3.81 -10.26
N GLY A 32 -2.90 3.37 -10.95
CA GLY A 32 -1.54 3.86 -10.76
C GLY A 32 -0.96 3.53 -9.39
N GLY A 33 -1.30 2.34 -8.87
CA GLY A 33 -0.86 1.80 -7.59
C GLY A 33 -0.18 0.44 -7.73
N GLN A 34 -0.11 -0.30 -6.62
CA GLN A 34 0.45 -1.65 -6.55
C GLN A 34 -0.44 -2.60 -5.75
N THR A 35 -0.20 -3.91 -5.77
CA THR A 35 -1.03 -4.80 -4.94
C THR A 35 -0.80 -4.54 -3.45
N LEU A 36 -1.82 -4.80 -2.62
CA LEU A 36 -1.69 -4.69 -1.16
C LEU A 36 -0.54 -5.57 -0.63
N HIS A 37 -0.37 -6.77 -1.20
CA HIS A 37 0.74 -7.68 -0.88
C HIS A 37 2.11 -7.07 -1.16
N SER A 38 2.28 -6.44 -2.33
CA SER A 38 3.53 -5.76 -2.69
C SER A 38 3.75 -4.50 -1.84
N PHE A 39 2.68 -3.80 -1.48
CA PHE A 39 2.76 -2.62 -0.61
C PHE A 39 3.26 -3.03 0.77
N ALA A 40 2.59 -4.02 1.37
CA ALA A 40 2.87 -4.52 2.70
C ALA A 40 4.20 -5.28 2.80
N ALA A 41 4.80 -5.70 1.68
CA ALA A 41 6.03 -6.50 1.64
C ALA A 41 5.93 -7.84 2.39
N ILE A 42 4.76 -8.49 2.32
CA ILE A 42 4.45 -9.74 3.04
C ILE A 42 4.43 -11.00 2.15
N GLY A 43 4.72 -10.84 0.85
CA GLY A 43 4.62 -11.94 -0.13
C GLY A 43 3.19 -12.47 -0.22
N LEU A 44 3.02 -13.79 -0.18
CA LEU A 44 1.70 -14.46 -0.25
C LEU A 44 0.92 -14.47 1.07
N ALA A 45 1.40 -13.77 2.11
CA ALA A 45 0.73 -13.66 3.41
C ALA A 45 0.36 -15.01 4.10
N LYS A 46 1.11 -16.09 3.83
CA LYS A 46 0.83 -17.46 4.34
C LYS A 46 1.22 -17.71 5.81
N GLY A 47 1.23 -16.69 6.65
CA GLY A 47 1.66 -16.79 8.05
C GLY A 47 0.75 -16.02 8.99
N THR A 48 1.00 -16.16 10.29
CA THR A 48 0.31 -15.37 11.31
C THR A 48 0.62 -13.89 11.17
N ALA A 49 -0.27 -13.02 11.66
CA ALA A 49 -0.03 -11.57 11.66
C ALA A 49 1.31 -11.19 12.31
N LYS A 50 1.73 -11.90 13.37
CA LYS A 50 3.01 -11.68 14.05
C LYS A 50 4.21 -12.02 13.16
N GLU A 51 4.15 -13.14 12.44
CA GLU A 51 5.20 -13.53 11.50
C GLU A 51 5.31 -12.55 10.33
N LEU A 52 4.17 -12.10 9.81
CA LEU A 52 4.14 -11.12 8.73
C LEU A 52 4.66 -9.75 9.21
N ALA A 53 4.27 -9.30 10.39
CA ALA A 53 4.79 -8.06 10.99
C ALA A 53 6.31 -8.13 11.22
N ASN A 54 6.83 -9.28 11.66
CA ASN A 54 8.27 -9.48 11.78
C ASN A 54 8.96 -9.40 10.42
N LYS A 55 8.39 -9.96 9.35
CA LYS A 55 8.95 -9.81 7.99
C LYS A 55 9.03 -8.35 7.56
N ILE A 56 8.00 -7.55 7.86
CA ILE A 56 7.99 -6.11 7.57
C ILE A 56 9.09 -5.42 8.36
N LYS A 57 9.22 -5.72 9.65
CA LYS A 57 10.19 -5.09 10.57
C LYS A 57 11.64 -5.19 10.06
N TYR A 58 12.01 -6.28 9.40
CA TYR A 58 13.36 -6.48 8.85
C TYR A 58 13.54 -5.96 7.42
N ASN A 59 12.52 -5.32 6.85
CA ASN A 59 12.58 -4.68 5.54
C ASN A 59 12.49 -3.15 5.72
N GLU A 60 13.65 -2.49 5.75
CA GLU A 60 13.75 -1.05 6.01
C GLU A 60 12.91 -0.21 5.04
N THR A 61 12.90 -0.56 3.76
CA THR A 61 12.07 0.12 2.74
C THR A 61 10.58 -0.06 3.00
N ALA A 62 10.16 -1.24 3.47
CA ALA A 62 8.77 -1.46 3.84
C ALA A 62 8.40 -0.69 5.11
N VAL A 63 9.25 -0.71 6.14
CA VAL A 63 9.05 0.07 7.37
C VAL A 63 8.92 1.55 7.05
N GLN A 64 9.84 2.12 6.27
CA GLN A 64 9.79 3.52 5.86
C GLN A 64 8.48 3.84 5.14
N ARG A 65 8.09 3.01 4.16
CA ARG A 65 6.83 3.19 3.43
C ARG A 65 5.60 3.15 4.34
N TRP A 66 5.55 2.21 5.29
CA TRP A 66 4.47 2.13 6.29
C TRP A 66 4.44 3.36 7.20
N MET A 67 5.60 3.87 7.60
CA MET A 67 5.72 5.05 8.47
C MET A 67 5.38 6.36 7.74
N GLU A 68 5.68 6.45 6.45
CA GLU A 68 5.38 7.63 5.62
C GLU A 68 3.93 7.66 5.16
N THR A 69 3.27 6.51 5.03
CA THR A 69 1.88 6.42 4.54
C THR A 69 0.90 6.98 5.56
N GLU A 70 0.14 8.01 5.17
CA GLU A 70 -0.98 8.54 5.95
C GLU A 70 -2.33 8.06 5.44
N VAL A 71 -2.43 7.77 4.14
CA VAL A 71 -3.64 7.30 3.49
C VAL A 71 -3.32 6.06 2.67
N LEU A 72 -3.93 4.94 3.07
CA LEU A 72 -3.92 3.69 2.31
C LEU A 72 -5.27 3.51 1.61
N ILE A 73 -5.24 3.53 0.28
CA ILE A 73 -6.40 3.26 -0.57
C ILE A 73 -6.35 1.79 -0.98
N ILE A 74 -7.44 1.06 -0.79
CA ILE A 74 -7.57 -0.34 -1.20
C ILE A 74 -8.78 -0.42 -2.14
N ASP A 75 -8.50 -0.64 -3.42
CA ASP A 75 -9.52 -0.87 -4.45
C ASP A 75 -9.74 -2.36 -4.67
N GLU A 76 -10.93 -2.74 -5.13
CA GLU A 76 -11.35 -4.13 -5.34
C GLU A 76 -11.24 -4.99 -4.04
N SER A 77 -11.77 -4.47 -2.93
CA SER A 77 -11.89 -5.22 -1.68
C SER A 77 -13.19 -6.04 -1.68
N GLU A 78 -13.08 -7.35 -1.87
CA GLU A 78 -14.16 -8.29 -1.52
C GLU A 78 -13.95 -8.70 -0.06
N PHE A 79 -14.86 -8.27 0.81
CA PHE A 79 -14.91 -8.69 2.22
C PHE A 79 -15.78 -9.94 2.36
#